data_AF-A0AA39V4U9-F1
#
_entry.id   AF-A0AA39V4U9-F1
#
_cell.length_a   1.000
_cell.length_b   1.000
_cell.length_c   1.000
_cell.angle_alpha   90.00
_cell.angle_beta   90.00
_cell.angle_gamma   90.00
#
_symmetry.space_group_name_H-M   'P 1'
#
loop_
_entity.id
_entity.type
_entity.pdbx_description
1 polymer ?
#
loop_
_entity_poly.entity_id
_entity_poly.type
_entity_poly.pdbx_seq_one_letter_code
_entity_poly.pdbx_strand_id
1 'polypeptide(L)'
;MDPLSLTIAASQLLGAVNTVIVIVTRYNEEMNKTPRDLERLDEELKGLRGVLEALDSLIIEAKTSKADGDPKLQALIPLYEPLTLYLDDVKTLQTRLASPAWYSTSRRKRSIVAALGWPLKEDEATRELEKMRSFREKLKDAIQVDTIHIAAANQMILNDNQRILTQLIRSWRAKTSTDHRRDLHRWLAAPDPSSNYHAALKKRNQATGGWLTQSKPFNTWLDAPKSFLWLYGIAGSGKTILAATAVECAINTLTNQHRHGSSLFLLRL
;
A
#
# COMPACT_ATOMS: atom_id res chain seq x y z
N MET A 1 -0.22 -28.14 13.40
CA MET A 1 0.73 -28.82 12.49
C MET A 1 1.77 -27.81 12.06
N ASP A 2 3.04 -28.20 11.98
CA ASP A 2 4.15 -27.30 11.68
C ASP A 2 4.46 -27.26 10.16
N PRO A 3 4.89 -26.10 9.62
CA PRO A 3 5.23 -25.94 8.19
C PRO A 3 6.28 -26.93 7.66
N LEU A 4 7.11 -27.47 8.56
CA LEU A 4 8.14 -28.45 8.22
C LEU A 4 7.53 -29.78 7.78
N SER A 5 6.50 -30.27 8.49
CA SER A 5 5.80 -31.52 8.16
C SER A 5 5.12 -31.46 6.79
N LEU A 6 4.53 -30.32 6.42
CA LEU A 6 3.95 -30.09 5.10
C LEU A 6 5.01 -30.16 3.99
N THR A 7 6.16 -29.52 4.23
CA THR A 7 7.26 -29.55 3.26
C THR A 7 7.73 -30.98 3.02
N ILE A 8 7.93 -31.74 4.10
CA ILE A 8 8.40 -33.12 4.02
C ILE A 8 7.40 -33.98 3.24
N ALA A 9 6.10 -33.83 3.51
CA ALA A 9 5.06 -34.57 2.79
C ALA A 9 5.04 -34.25 1.28
N ALA A 10 5.08 -32.96 0.93
CA ALA A 10 5.10 -32.51 -0.46
C ALA A 10 6.35 -33.02 -1.22
N SER A 11 7.54 -32.88 -0.63
CA SER A 11 8.79 -33.36 -1.25
C SER A 11 8.83 -34.88 -1.38
N GLN A 12 8.33 -35.62 -0.38
CA GLN A 12 8.25 -37.09 -0.46
C GLN A 12 7.30 -37.54 -1.56
N LEU A 13 6.14 -36.89 -1.69
CA LEU A 13 5.19 -37.19 -2.75
C LEU A 13 5.75 -36.85 -4.13
N LEU A 14 6.40 -35.71 -4.29
CA LEU A 14 7.08 -35.35 -5.54
C LEU A 14 8.15 -36.40 -5.91
N GLY A 15 8.95 -36.86 -4.95
CA GLY A 15 9.93 -37.93 -5.16
C GLY A 15 9.29 -39.26 -5.57
N ALA A 16 8.18 -39.65 -4.94
CA ALA A 16 7.44 -40.86 -5.27
C ALA A 16 6.84 -40.78 -6.69
N VAL A 17 6.18 -39.67 -7.03
CA VAL A 17 5.63 -39.42 -8.38
C VAL A 17 6.73 -39.44 -9.45
N ASN A 18 7.87 -38.80 -9.20
CA ASN A 18 9.02 -38.84 -10.12
C ASN A 18 9.53 -40.27 -10.35
N THR A 19 9.56 -41.09 -9.30
CA THR A 19 9.97 -42.49 -9.43
C THR A 19 8.98 -43.28 -10.28
N VAL A 20 7.67 -43.06 -10.08
CA VAL A 20 6.63 -43.70 -10.89
C VAL A 20 6.71 -43.25 -12.36
N ILE A 21 6.95 -41.96 -12.62
CA ILE A 21 7.16 -41.44 -13.99
C ILE A 21 8.33 -42.17 -14.68
N VAL A 22 9.46 -42.32 -13.99
CA VAL A 22 10.62 -43.04 -14.54
C VAL A 22 10.27 -44.49 -14.89
N ILE A 23 9.53 -45.17 -14.01
CA ILE A 23 9.08 -46.55 -14.27
C ILE A 23 8.14 -46.58 -15.49
N VAL A 24 7.13 -45.71 -15.54
CA VAL A 24 6.14 -45.65 -16.64
C VAL A 24 6.80 -45.31 -17.98
N THR A 25 7.72 -44.34 -17.99
CA THR A 25 8.49 -43.97 -19.19
C THR A 25 9.28 -45.17 -19.71
N ARG A 26 9.86 -45.96 -18.80
CA ARG A 26 10.59 -47.18 -19.15
C ARG A 26 9.68 -48.28 -19.73
N TYR A 27 8.47 -48.45 -19.22
CA TYR A 27 7.47 -49.33 -19.83
C TYR A 27 7.15 -48.86 -21.26
N ASN A 28 6.97 -47.56 -21.45
CA ASN A 28 6.67 -46.96 -22.75
C ASN A 28 7.80 -47.19 -23.78
N GLU A 29 9.07 -47.03 -23.37
CA GLU A 29 10.24 -47.25 -24.23
C GLU A 29 10.43 -48.71 -24.67
N GLU A 30 10.04 -49.68 -23.83
CA GLU A 30 10.23 -51.11 -24.13
C GLU A 30 9.05 -51.71 -24.93
N MET A 31 7.89 -51.05 -24.98
CA MET A 31 6.72 -51.51 -25.73
C MET A 31 6.72 -51.00 -27.19
N ASN A 32 6.61 -51.92 -28.16
CA ASN A 32 6.47 -51.53 -29.59
C ASN A 32 5.13 -50.83 -29.91
N LYS A 33 4.10 -51.06 -29.08
CA LYS A 33 2.77 -50.42 -29.18
C LYS A 33 2.30 -50.09 -27.77
N THR A 34 2.24 -48.80 -27.47
CA THR A 34 1.87 -48.30 -26.15
C THR A 34 0.36 -48.39 -25.96
N PRO A 35 -0.13 -48.98 -24.86
CA PRO A 35 -1.54 -48.91 -24.50
C PRO A 35 -1.97 -47.46 -24.27
N ARG A 36 -3.16 -47.08 -24.72
CA ARG A 36 -3.69 -45.72 -24.55
C ARG A 36 -3.78 -45.29 -23.08
N ASP A 37 -4.01 -46.24 -22.19
CA ASP A 37 -4.08 -45.97 -20.75
C ASP A 37 -2.70 -45.68 -20.14
N LEU A 38 -1.63 -46.23 -20.72
CA LEU A 38 -0.26 -45.95 -20.32
C LEU A 38 0.15 -44.53 -20.71
N GLU A 39 -0.24 -44.08 -21.91
CA GLU A 39 -0.04 -42.69 -22.36
C GLU A 39 -0.80 -41.70 -21.47
N ARG A 40 -2.07 -41.99 -21.19
CA ARG A 40 -2.89 -41.18 -20.27
C ARG A 40 -2.29 -41.12 -18.86
N LEU A 41 -1.75 -42.24 -18.38
CA LEU A 41 -1.10 -42.31 -17.06
C LEU A 41 0.16 -41.45 -17.01
N ASP A 42 0.98 -41.50 -18.05
CA ASP A 42 2.17 -40.66 -18.17
C ASP A 42 1.83 -39.16 -18.21
N GLU A 43 0.81 -38.77 -18.99
CA GLU A 43 0.32 -37.39 -19.04
C GLU A 43 -0.20 -36.90 -17.67
N GLU A 44 -1.01 -37.70 -16.99
CA GLU A 44 -1.57 -37.35 -15.69
C GLU A 44 -0.48 -37.26 -14.60
N LEU A 45 0.50 -38.17 -14.59
CA LEU A 45 1.64 -38.12 -13.68
C LEU A 45 2.52 -36.88 -13.90
N LYS A 46 2.79 -36.52 -15.17
CA LYS A 46 3.52 -35.29 -15.52
C LYS A 46 2.76 -34.04 -15.09
N GLY A 47 1.45 -34.03 -15.29
CA GLY A 47 0.58 -32.96 -14.82
C GLY A 47 0.60 -32.81 -13.29
N LEU A 48 0.50 -33.92 -12.56
CA LEU A 48 0.58 -33.92 -11.10
C LEU A 48 1.96 -33.45 -10.60
N ARG A 49 3.04 -33.89 -11.23
CA ARG A 49 4.40 -33.41 -10.94
C ARG A 49 4.48 -31.89 -11.05
N GLY A 50 3.94 -31.30 -12.12
CA GLY A 50 3.94 -29.84 -12.30
C GLY A 50 3.19 -29.08 -11.19
N VAL A 51 2.06 -29.62 -10.72
CA VAL A 51 1.31 -29.02 -9.59
C VAL A 51 2.09 -29.14 -8.27
N LEU A 52 2.77 -30.27 -8.04
CA LEU A 52 3.60 -30.49 -6.86
C LEU A 52 4.87 -29.61 -6.85
N GLU A 53 5.49 -29.36 -8.00
CA GLU A 53 6.61 -28.42 -8.14
C GLU A 53 6.17 -26.98 -7.86
N ALA A 54 4.97 -26.59 -8.30
CA ALA A 54 4.38 -25.30 -7.96
C ALA A 54 4.11 -25.18 -6.45
N LEU A 55 3.61 -26.24 -5.81
CA LEU A 55 3.43 -26.29 -4.36
C LEU A 55 4.77 -26.13 -3.61
N ASP A 56 5.82 -26.84 -4.01
CA ASP A 56 7.14 -26.75 -3.37
C ASP A 56 7.74 -25.35 -3.51
N SER A 57 7.57 -24.72 -4.69
CA SER A 57 7.97 -23.33 -4.93
C SER A 57 7.26 -22.36 -3.97
N LEU A 58 5.95 -22.52 -3.78
CA LEU A 58 5.17 -21.70 -2.84
C LEU A 58 5.60 -21.90 -1.38
N ILE A 59 5.92 -23.14 -0.99
CA ILE A 59 6.43 -23.44 0.36
C ILE A 59 7.78 -22.77 0.59
N ILE A 60 8.68 -22.77 -0.41
CA ILE A 60 9.99 -22.11 -0.33
C ILE A 60 9.82 -20.58 -0.22
N GLU A 61 8.99 -19.98 -1.06
CA GLU A 61 8.67 -18.55 -0.99
C GLU A 61 8.18 -18.17 0.41
N ALA A 62 7.24 -18.93 0.96
CA ALA A 62 6.63 -18.62 2.23
C ALA A 62 7.58 -18.82 3.43
N LYS A 63 8.61 -19.67 3.31
CA LYS A 63 9.68 -19.81 4.32
C LYS A 63 10.73 -18.70 4.27
N THR A 64 10.99 -18.13 3.09
CA THR A 64 11.97 -17.03 2.93
C THR A 64 11.41 -15.68 3.37
N SER A 65 10.08 -15.59 3.48
CA SER A 65 9.37 -14.47 4.09
C SER A 65 9.72 -14.36 5.58
N LYS A 66 10.36 -13.26 5.99
CA LYS A 66 10.76 -13.00 7.40
C LYS A 66 9.58 -12.73 8.35
N ALA A 67 8.34 -12.87 7.88
CA ALA A 67 7.14 -12.62 8.68
C ALA A 67 6.75 -13.91 9.41
N ASP A 68 6.90 -13.90 10.74
CA ASP A 68 6.33 -14.94 11.60
C ASP A 68 4.80 -14.98 11.37
N GLY A 69 4.28 -16.11 10.91
CA GLY A 69 2.87 -16.26 10.55
C GLY A 69 2.45 -15.82 9.15
N ASP A 70 3.27 -16.08 8.12
CA ASP A 70 2.88 -15.80 6.71
C ASP A 70 1.51 -16.44 6.39
N PRO A 71 0.51 -15.64 5.96
CA PRO A 71 -0.82 -16.14 5.60
C PRO A 71 -0.75 -17.20 4.49
N LYS A 72 0.29 -17.19 3.64
CA LYS A 72 0.57 -18.25 2.67
C LYS A 72 0.77 -19.61 3.34
N LEU A 73 1.58 -19.67 4.40
CA LEU A 73 1.84 -20.94 5.09
C LEU A 73 0.60 -21.46 5.80
N GLN A 74 -0.18 -20.56 6.42
CA GLN A 74 -1.41 -20.94 7.12
C GLN A 74 -2.45 -21.54 6.16
N ALA A 75 -2.56 -21.00 4.96
CA ALA A 75 -3.51 -21.46 3.96
C ALA A 75 -3.14 -22.83 3.36
N LEU A 76 -1.85 -23.19 3.34
CA LEU A 76 -1.37 -24.48 2.84
C LEU A 76 -1.41 -25.62 3.87
N ILE A 77 -1.56 -25.34 5.18
CA ILE A 77 -1.62 -26.37 6.24
C ILE A 77 -2.71 -27.43 6.00
N PRO A 78 -3.94 -27.09 5.57
CA PRO A 78 -5.00 -28.07 5.29
C PRO A 78 -4.64 -29.09 4.20
N LEU A 79 -3.64 -28.82 3.35
CA LEU A 79 -3.18 -29.76 2.32
C LEU A 79 -2.35 -30.92 2.88
N TYR A 80 -1.87 -30.83 4.12
CA TYR A 80 -1.02 -31.85 4.73
C TYR A 80 -1.66 -33.23 4.73
N GLU A 81 -2.90 -33.35 5.24
CA GLU A 81 -3.59 -34.63 5.37
C GLU A 81 -3.91 -35.27 4.00
N PRO A 82 -4.45 -34.53 3.00
CA PRO A 82 -4.59 -35.04 1.64
C PRO A 82 -3.27 -35.52 1.01
N LEU A 83 -2.17 -34.79 1.23
CA LEU A 83 -0.85 -35.15 0.69
C LEU A 83 -0.31 -36.46 1.28
N THR A 84 -0.48 -36.67 2.59
CA THR A 84 0.01 -37.90 3.24
C THR A 84 -0.81 -39.12 2.88
N LEU A 85 -2.14 -38.98 2.79
CA LEU A 85 -3.03 -40.04 2.29
C LEU A 85 -2.65 -40.46 0.87
N TYR A 86 -2.46 -39.48 -0.02
CA TYR A 86 -2.14 -39.76 -1.41
C TYR A 86 -0.70 -40.27 -1.61
N LEU A 87 0.23 -39.90 -0.73
CA LEU A 87 1.59 -40.46 -0.72
C LEU A 87 1.58 -41.98 -0.51
N ASP A 88 0.70 -42.49 0.34
CA ASP A 88 0.57 -43.94 0.58
C ASP A 88 0.04 -44.67 -0.67
N ASP A 89 -0.94 -44.07 -1.35
CA ASP A 89 -1.46 -44.57 -2.63
C ASP A 89 -0.36 -44.63 -3.70
N VAL A 90 0.44 -43.57 -3.86
CA VAL A 90 1.53 -43.53 -4.84
C VAL A 90 2.66 -44.51 -4.49
N LYS A 91 2.99 -44.69 -3.21
CA LYS A 91 3.97 -45.71 -2.78
C LYS A 91 3.47 -47.12 -3.05
N THR A 92 2.18 -47.39 -2.81
CA THR A 92 1.55 -48.66 -3.15
C THR A 92 1.63 -48.89 -4.66
N LEU A 93 1.32 -47.88 -5.48
CA LEU A 93 1.45 -47.96 -6.93
C LEU A 93 2.91 -48.21 -7.37
N GLN A 94 3.88 -47.52 -6.75
CA GLN A 94 5.30 -47.70 -7.01
C GLN A 94 5.75 -49.15 -6.75
N THR A 95 5.41 -49.72 -5.60
CA THR A 95 5.78 -51.12 -5.28
C THR A 95 5.19 -52.12 -6.26
N ARG A 96 3.97 -51.88 -6.75
CA ARG A 96 3.32 -52.72 -7.78
C ARG A 96 4.00 -52.62 -9.14
N LEU A 97 4.47 -51.43 -9.52
CA LEU A 97 5.12 -51.17 -10.81
C LEU A 97 6.61 -51.57 -10.83
N ALA A 98 7.26 -51.64 -9.68
CA ALA A 98 8.71 -51.83 -9.51
C ALA A 98 9.26 -53.22 -9.85
N SER A 99 8.48 -54.13 -10.45
CA SER A 99 8.97 -55.46 -10.86
C SER A 99 9.03 -55.67 -12.38
N PRO A 100 10.01 -55.08 -13.10
CA PRO A 100 10.20 -55.41 -14.50
C PRO A 100 11.17 -56.58 -14.63
N ALA A 101 10.64 -57.79 -14.87
CA ALA A 101 11.45 -59.00 -15.08
C ALA A 101 12.29 -58.98 -16.39
N TRP A 102 12.23 -57.92 -17.20
CA TRP A 102 12.83 -57.87 -18.54
C TRP A 102 14.31 -57.46 -18.60
N TYR A 103 14.92 -57.01 -17.50
CA TYR A 103 16.36 -56.66 -17.49
C TYR A 103 17.26 -57.85 -17.88
N SER A 104 16.83 -59.07 -17.54
CA SER A 104 17.52 -60.32 -17.85
C SER A 104 17.16 -60.90 -19.22
N THR A 105 16.24 -60.26 -19.96
CA THR A 105 15.69 -60.81 -21.21
C THR A 105 16.35 -60.20 -22.46
N SER A 106 16.52 -61.02 -23.50
CA SER A 106 17.09 -60.60 -24.78
C SER A 106 16.27 -59.48 -25.45
N ARG A 107 16.96 -58.55 -26.12
CA ARG A 107 16.37 -57.34 -26.73
C ARG A 107 15.18 -57.61 -27.66
N ARG A 108 15.15 -58.77 -28.32
CA ARG A 108 14.05 -59.19 -29.21
C ARG A 108 12.76 -59.57 -28.47
N LYS A 109 12.84 -59.94 -27.19
CA LYS A 109 11.69 -60.40 -26.40
C LYS A 109 11.22 -59.39 -25.35
N ARG A 110 11.93 -58.27 -25.17
CA ARG A 110 11.61 -57.27 -24.14
C ARG A 110 10.21 -56.67 -24.29
N SER A 111 9.78 -56.34 -25.50
CA SER A 111 8.43 -55.79 -25.71
C SER A 111 7.32 -56.75 -25.27
N ILE A 112 7.52 -58.06 -25.43
CA ILE A 112 6.54 -59.06 -25.00
C ILE A 112 6.56 -59.21 -23.47
N VAL A 113 7.76 -59.25 -22.86
CA VAL A 113 7.90 -59.31 -21.40
C VAL A 113 7.40 -58.02 -20.73
N ALA A 114 7.54 -56.87 -21.39
CA ALA A 114 7.01 -55.60 -20.91
C ALA A 114 5.48 -55.57 -20.95
N ALA A 115 4.88 -56.02 -22.06
CA ALA A 115 3.43 -56.13 -22.16
C ALA A 115 2.84 -57.13 -21.14
N LEU A 116 3.52 -58.27 -20.92
CA LEU A 116 3.09 -59.28 -19.94
C LEU A 116 3.38 -58.88 -18.49
N GLY A 117 4.42 -58.08 -18.26
CA GLY A 117 4.82 -57.57 -16.95
C GLY A 117 4.06 -56.34 -16.50
N TRP A 118 3.21 -55.76 -17.36
CA TRP A 118 2.37 -54.63 -17.00
C TRP A 118 1.33 -55.05 -15.94
N PRO A 119 1.40 -54.50 -14.70
CA PRO A 119 0.66 -55.04 -13.56
C PRO A 119 -0.76 -54.44 -13.40
N LEU A 120 -1.12 -53.45 -14.22
CA LEU A 120 -2.40 -52.75 -14.14
C LEU A 120 -3.31 -53.23 -15.27
N LYS A 121 -4.46 -53.81 -14.89
CA LYS A 121 -5.54 -54.08 -15.84
C LYS A 121 -6.23 -52.77 -16.26
N GLU A 122 -6.99 -52.78 -17.34
CA GLU A 122 -7.66 -51.60 -17.92
C GLU A 122 -8.61 -50.90 -16.92
N ASP A 123 -9.36 -51.68 -16.14
CA ASP A 123 -10.24 -51.22 -15.06
C ASP A 123 -9.50 -50.63 -13.85
N GLU A 124 -8.33 -51.19 -13.52
CA GLU A 124 -7.49 -50.66 -12.46
C GLU A 124 -6.74 -49.39 -12.89
N ALA A 125 -6.23 -49.36 -14.12
CA ALA A 125 -5.55 -48.21 -14.69
C ALA A 125 -6.48 -46.99 -14.73
N THR A 126 -7.72 -47.19 -15.19
CA THR A 126 -8.75 -46.13 -15.20
C THR A 126 -9.11 -45.64 -13.80
N ARG A 127 -9.18 -46.53 -12.80
CA ARG A 127 -9.41 -46.13 -11.40
C ARG A 127 -8.26 -45.31 -10.82
N GLU A 128 -7.01 -45.72 -11.03
CA GLU A 128 -5.85 -44.98 -10.52
C GLU A 128 -5.68 -43.63 -11.26
N LEU A 129 -5.99 -43.59 -12.56
CA LEU A 129 -6.07 -42.35 -13.34
C LEU A 129 -7.09 -41.36 -12.77
N GLU A 130 -8.28 -41.83 -12.40
CA GLU A 130 -9.32 -40.94 -11.88
C GLU A 130 -8.97 -40.40 -10.50
N LYS A 131 -8.36 -41.23 -9.64
CA LYS A 131 -7.81 -40.78 -8.35
C LYS A 131 -6.74 -39.71 -8.54
N MET A 132 -5.78 -39.93 -9.45
CA MET A 132 -4.73 -38.98 -9.82
C MET A 132 -5.32 -37.64 -10.29
N ARG A 133 -6.27 -37.70 -11.21
CA ARG A 133 -6.95 -36.52 -11.76
C ARG A 133 -7.68 -35.74 -10.68
N SER A 134 -8.52 -36.42 -9.90
CA SER A 134 -9.27 -35.80 -8.78
C SER A 134 -8.32 -35.15 -7.77
N PHE A 135 -7.21 -35.82 -7.42
CA PHE A 135 -6.23 -35.26 -6.50
C PHE A 135 -5.52 -34.03 -7.07
N ARG A 136 -5.08 -34.09 -8.34
CA ARG A 136 -4.44 -32.97 -9.03
C ARG A 136 -5.36 -31.74 -9.09
N GLU A 137 -6.63 -31.91 -9.47
CA GLU A 137 -7.57 -30.78 -9.55
C GLU A 137 -7.83 -30.19 -8.17
N LYS A 138 -8.00 -31.02 -7.12
CA LYS A 138 -8.14 -30.52 -5.74
C LYS A 138 -6.92 -29.71 -5.27
N LEU A 139 -5.71 -30.18 -5.58
CA LEU A 139 -4.48 -29.44 -5.25
C LEU A 139 -4.42 -28.11 -6.02
N LYS A 140 -4.77 -28.14 -7.31
CA LYS A 140 -4.76 -26.95 -8.16
C LYS A 140 -5.76 -25.91 -7.67
N ASP A 141 -6.98 -26.33 -7.32
CA ASP A 141 -8.01 -25.44 -6.79
C ASP A 141 -7.57 -24.80 -5.47
N ALA A 142 -7.01 -25.60 -4.54
CA ALA A 142 -6.52 -25.09 -3.27
C ALA A 142 -5.39 -24.04 -3.47
N ILE A 143 -4.42 -24.34 -4.33
CA ILE A 143 -3.32 -23.42 -4.65
C ILE A 143 -3.84 -22.13 -5.32
N GLN A 144 -4.82 -22.24 -6.22
CA GLN A 144 -5.39 -21.07 -6.92
C GLN A 144 -6.23 -20.19 -6.00
N VAL A 145 -7.08 -20.78 -5.15
CA VAL A 145 -7.90 -20.04 -4.18
C VAL A 145 -7.03 -19.17 -3.29
N ASP A 146 -5.91 -19.71 -2.80
CA ASP A 146 -5.00 -18.96 -1.94
C ASP A 146 -4.25 -17.87 -2.70
N THR A 147 -3.77 -18.19 -3.90
CA THR A 147 -3.10 -17.21 -4.78
C THR A 147 -3.99 -15.99 -5.03
N ILE A 148 -5.30 -16.21 -5.23
CA ILE A 148 -6.29 -15.14 -5.42
C ILE A 148 -6.48 -14.33 -4.13
N HIS A 149 -6.58 -14.97 -2.96
CA HIS A 149 -6.74 -14.26 -1.69
C HIS A 149 -5.53 -13.38 -1.35
N ILE A 150 -4.32 -13.88 -1.57
CA ILE A 150 -3.07 -13.13 -1.33
C ILE A 150 -2.98 -11.93 -2.29
N ALA A 151 -3.28 -12.14 -3.58
CA ALA A 151 -3.29 -11.06 -4.56
C ALA A 151 -4.30 -9.95 -4.19
N ALA A 152 -5.49 -10.33 -3.71
CA ALA A 152 -6.51 -9.39 -3.24
C ALA A 152 -6.04 -8.58 -2.02
N ALA A 153 -5.41 -9.23 -1.03
CA ALA A 153 -4.86 -8.56 0.15
C ALA A 153 -3.75 -7.57 -0.23
N ASN A 154 -2.82 -7.97 -1.12
CA ASN A 154 -1.78 -7.09 -1.63
C ASN A 154 -2.36 -5.89 -2.40
N GLN A 155 -3.40 -6.12 -3.20
CA GLN A 155 -4.08 -5.03 -3.93
C GLN A 155 -4.74 -4.04 -2.97
N MET A 156 -5.33 -4.52 -1.87
CA MET A 156 -5.91 -3.67 -0.83
C MET A 156 -4.85 -2.81 -0.15
N ILE A 157 -3.71 -3.40 0.24
CA ILE A 157 -2.57 -2.67 0.84
C ILE A 157 -2.06 -1.60 -0.12
N LEU A 158 -1.91 -1.91 -1.41
CA LEU A 158 -1.48 -0.95 -2.41
C LEU A 158 -2.46 0.23 -2.53
N ASN A 159 -3.77 -0.05 -2.55
CA ASN A 159 -4.80 0.98 -2.60
C ASN A 159 -4.77 1.87 -1.35
N ASP A 160 -4.61 1.29 -0.16
CA ASP A 160 -4.50 2.07 1.09
C ASP A 160 -3.24 2.93 1.13
N ASN A 161 -2.10 2.38 0.69
CA ASN A 161 -0.86 3.15 0.57
C ASN A 161 -1.03 4.33 -0.39
N GLN A 162 -1.65 4.13 -1.55
CA GLN A 162 -1.96 5.23 -2.49
C GLN A 162 -2.88 6.28 -1.88
N ARG A 163 -3.88 5.86 -1.10
CA ARG A 163 -4.81 6.77 -0.41
C ARG A 163 -4.09 7.62 0.63
N ILE A 164 -3.26 7.02 1.47
CA ILE A 164 -2.47 7.70 2.51
C ILE A 164 -1.50 8.70 1.86
N LEU A 165 -0.76 8.28 0.83
CA LEU A 165 0.17 9.18 0.12
C LEU A 165 -0.56 10.38 -0.49
N THR A 166 -1.73 10.16 -1.10
CA THR A 166 -2.55 11.24 -1.66
C THR A 166 -3.01 12.22 -0.57
N GLN A 167 -3.41 11.72 0.60
CA GLN A 167 -3.79 12.56 1.74
C GLN A 167 -2.60 13.36 2.27
N LEU A 168 -1.43 12.74 2.43
CA LEU A 168 -0.20 13.41 2.89
C LEU A 168 0.24 14.52 1.95
N ILE A 169 0.22 14.27 0.63
CA ILE A 169 0.56 15.30 -0.37
C ILE A 169 -0.42 16.47 -0.29
N ARG A 170 -1.72 16.20 -0.14
CA ARG A 170 -2.75 17.25 0.02
C ARG A 170 -2.53 18.07 1.30
N SER A 171 -2.29 17.41 2.43
CA SER A 171 -2.05 18.11 3.71
C SER A 171 -0.76 18.94 3.68
N TRP A 172 0.30 18.41 3.05
CA TRP A 172 1.54 19.16 2.85
C TRP A 172 1.32 20.40 2.00
N ARG A 173 0.68 20.29 0.83
CA ARG A 173 0.38 21.44 -0.03
C ARG A 173 -0.46 22.50 0.70
N ALA A 174 -1.49 22.07 1.44
CA ALA A 174 -2.32 22.98 2.23
C ALA A 174 -1.49 23.72 3.28
N LYS A 175 -0.67 23.00 4.04
CA LYS A 175 0.20 23.57 5.08
C LYS A 175 1.22 24.56 4.50
N THR A 176 1.92 24.17 3.44
CA THR A 176 2.91 25.05 2.78
C THR A 176 2.25 26.32 2.23
N SER A 177 1.04 26.22 1.67
CA SER A 177 0.29 27.39 1.21
C SER A 177 -0.08 28.32 2.37
N THR A 178 -0.54 27.77 3.50
CA THR A 178 -0.86 28.57 4.69
C THR A 178 0.37 29.22 5.32
N ASP A 179 1.49 28.51 5.39
CA ASP A 179 2.75 29.03 5.93
C ASP A 179 3.29 30.15 5.04
N HIS A 180 3.31 29.94 3.71
CA HIS A 180 3.73 30.98 2.76
C HIS A 180 2.87 32.24 2.86
N ARG A 181 1.54 32.08 2.99
CA ARG A 181 0.64 33.22 3.19
C ARG A 181 0.91 33.95 4.50
N ARG A 182 1.18 33.21 5.59
CA ARG A 182 1.51 33.81 6.90
C ARG A 182 2.83 34.57 6.85
N ASP A 183 3.83 34.02 6.19
CA ASP A 183 5.15 34.65 6.05
C ASP A 183 5.05 35.91 5.18
N LEU A 184 4.26 35.87 4.11
CA LEU A 184 3.95 37.06 3.30
C LEU A 184 3.23 38.14 4.12
N HIS A 185 2.22 37.77 4.93
CA HIS A 185 1.55 38.72 5.82
C HIS A 185 2.50 39.34 6.84
N ARG A 186 3.44 38.56 7.39
CA ARG A 186 4.45 39.06 8.32
C ARG A 186 5.43 40.01 7.63
N TRP A 187 5.85 39.71 6.41
CA TRP A 187 6.73 40.56 5.63
C TRP A 187 6.07 41.89 5.23
N LEU A 188 4.78 41.86 4.89
CA LEU A 188 3.98 43.06 4.55
C LEU A 188 3.49 43.85 5.79
N ALA A 189 3.68 43.33 7.00
CA ALA A 189 3.18 43.98 8.20
C ALA A 189 3.87 45.34 8.40
N ALA A 190 3.07 46.40 8.54
CA ALA A 190 3.60 47.72 8.86
C ALA A 190 4.28 47.70 10.24
N PRO A 191 5.38 48.45 10.45
CA PRO A 191 5.97 48.64 11.76
C PRO A 191 4.95 49.20 12.74
N ASP A 192 5.05 48.80 14.01
CA ASP A 192 4.16 49.31 15.06
C ASP A 192 4.28 50.85 15.19
N PRO A 193 3.22 51.61 14.87
CA PRO A 193 3.25 53.07 14.93
C PRO A 193 3.25 53.61 16.36
N SER A 194 3.02 52.76 17.38
CA SER A 194 2.90 53.17 18.78
C SER A 194 4.15 53.91 19.27
N SER A 195 5.34 53.43 18.93
CA SER A 195 6.61 54.04 19.35
C SER A 195 6.74 55.48 18.83
N ASN A 196 6.45 55.69 17.55
CA ASN A 196 6.47 57.00 16.90
C ASN A 196 5.39 57.93 17.47
N TYR A 197 4.20 57.39 17.74
CA TYR A 197 3.10 58.12 18.37
C TYR A 197 3.47 58.62 19.77
N HIS A 198 3.95 57.74 20.65
CA HIS A 198 4.35 58.12 22.01
C HIS A 198 5.54 59.09 22.01
N ALA A 199 6.52 58.90 21.11
CA ALA A 199 7.63 59.83 20.97
C ALA A 199 7.18 61.23 20.51
N ALA A 200 6.20 61.30 19.61
CA ALA A 200 5.62 62.56 19.16
C ALA A 200 4.82 63.26 20.27
N LEU A 201 4.03 62.51 21.06
CA LEU A 201 3.32 63.05 22.22
C LEU A 201 4.28 63.57 23.29
N LYS A 202 5.37 62.85 23.59
CA LYS A 202 6.37 63.30 24.58
C LYS A 202 7.06 64.60 24.17
N LYS A 203 7.22 64.85 22.87
CA LYS A 203 7.79 66.09 22.31
C LYS A 203 6.75 67.21 22.20
N ARG A 204 5.46 66.92 22.38
CA ARG A 204 4.39 67.90 22.26
C ARG A 204 4.44 68.88 23.42
N ASN A 205 4.52 70.17 23.12
CA ASN A 205 4.17 71.21 24.08
C ASN A 205 2.64 71.27 24.22
N GLN A 206 2.10 71.27 25.45
CA GLN A 206 0.65 71.29 25.71
C GLN A 206 -0.11 72.42 25.00
N ALA A 207 0.55 73.55 24.71
CA ALA A 207 -0.07 74.67 23.98
C ALA A 207 -0.19 74.42 22.46
N THR A 208 0.46 73.40 21.91
CA THR A 208 0.53 73.15 20.47
C THR A 208 -0.57 72.19 20.01
N GLY A 209 -1.27 72.55 18.92
CA GLY A 209 -2.26 71.69 18.26
C GLY A 209 -3.71 71.90 18.68
N GLY A 210 -3.98 72.77 19.66
CA GLY A 210 -5.36 73.13 20.05
C GLY A 210 -6.18 73.75 18.91
N TRP A 211 -5.54 74.57 18.07
CA TRP A 211 -6.18 75.14 16.88
C TRP A 211 -6.70 74.07 15.92
N LEU A 212 -6.04 72.90 15.85
CA LEU A 212 -6.45 71.79 14.99
C LEU A 212 -7.62 71.03 15.61
N THR A 213 -7.51 70.64 16.88
CA THR A 213 -8.56 69.85 17.56
C THR A 213 -9.86 70.64 17.79
N GLN A 214 -9.79 71.96 17.85
CA GLN A 214 -10.96 72.84 17.94
C GLN A 214 -11.52 73.23 16.55
N SER A 215 -10.85 72.83 15.47
CA SER A 215 -11.24 73.24 14.12
C SER A 215 -12.48 72.48 13.64
N LYS A 216 -13.32 73.17 12.85
CA LYS A 216 -14.47 72.57 12.18
C LYS A 216 -14.10 71.36 11.29
N PRO A 217 -13.00 71.40 10.49
CA PRO A 217 -12.55 70.24 9.71
C PRO A 217 -12.23 69.02 10.57
N PHE A 218 -11.59 69.20 11.72
CA PHE A 218 -11.26 68.10 12.63
C PHE A 218 -12.52 67.46 13.22
N ASN A 219 -13.47 68.27 13.71
CA ASN A 219 -14.72 67.75 14.26
C ASN A 219 -15.55 67.03 13.19
N THR A 220 -15.59 67.57 11.97
CA THR A 220 -16.24 66.90 10.83
C THR A 220 -15.62 65.54 10.54
N TRP A 221 -14.30 65.45 10.57
CA TRP A 221 -13.59 64.19 10.39
C TRP A 221 -13.87 63.19 11.52
N LEU A 222 -13.93 63.68 12.76
CA LEU A 222 -14.19 62.83 13.92
C LEU A 222 -15.60 62.24 13.92
N ASP A 223 -16.61 63.03 13.52
CA ASP A 223 -18.01 62.64 13.55
C ASP A 223 -18.46 61.83 12.31
N ALA A 224 -17.82 62.02 11.16
CA ALA A 224 -18.22 61.39 9.91
C ALA A 224 -17.52 60.02 9.70
N PRO A 225 -18.28 58.91 9.51
CA PRO A 225 -17.70 57.61 9.23
C PRO A 225 -16.97 57.60 7.88
N LYS A 226 -15.83 56.91 7.81
CA LYS A 226 -15.00 56.79 6.58
C LYS A 226 -14.58 58.14 5.98
N SER A 227 -14.43 59.17 6.80
CA SER A 227 -13.96 60.49 6.36
C SER A 227 -12.44 60.60 6.39
N PHE A 228 -11.90 61.63 5.72
CA PHE A 228 -10.47 61.89 5.62
C PHE A 228 -10.14 63.33 6.01
N LEU A 229 -9.07 63.51 6.80
CA LEU A 229 -8.51 64.82 7.14
C LEU A 229 -7.08 64.92 6.59
N TRP A 230 -6.84 65.93 5.76
CA TRP A 230 -5.53 66.16 5.15
C TRP A 230 -4.81 67.32 5.83
N LEU A 231 -3.68 67.05 6.48
CA LEU A 231 -2.83 68.06 7.13
C LEU A 231 -1.56 68.27 6.31
N TYR A 232 -1.37 69.48 5.78
CA TYR A 232 -0.21 69.86 4.97
C TYR A 232 0.54 71.04 5.58
N GLY A 233 1.83 71.15 5.24
CA GLY A 233 2.71 72.21 5.75
C GLY A 233 4.16 71.95 5.37
N ILE A 234 5.00 72.97 5.52
CA ILE A 234 6.44 72.90 5.20
C ILE A 234 7.17 71.85 6.06
N ALA A 235 8.38 71.45 5.65
CA ALA A 235 9.25 70.63 6.49
C ALA A 235 9.50 71.32 7.84
N GLY A 236 9.52 70.57 8.93
CA GLY A 236 9.72 71.14 10.28
C GLY A 236 8.50 71.81 10.92
N SER A 237 7.37 71.96 10.22
CA SER A 237 6.14 72.60 10.78
C SER A 237 5.40 71.79 11.87
N GLY A 238 5.96 70.67 12.33
CA GLY A 238 5.37 69.89 13.41
C GLY A 238 4.21 68.98 13.01
N LYS A 239 4.03 68.66 11.72
CA LYS A 239 2.96 67.77 11.22
C LYS A 239 2.83 66.46 12.00
N THR A 240 3.95 65.80 12.32
CA THR A 240 3.96 64.54 13.11
C THR A 240 3.43 64.74 14.54
N ILE A 241 3.74 65.87 15.17
CA ILE A 241 3.23 66.21 16.52
C ILE A 241 1.73 66.50 16.44
N LEU A 242 1.30 67.26 15.42
CA LEU A 242 -0.12 67.55 15.18
C LEU A 242 -0.94 66.28 14.86
N ALA A 243 -0.35 65.33 14.13
CA ALA A 243 -0.94 64.03 13.88
C ALA A 243 -1.15 63.22 15.16
N ALA A 244 -0.13 63.14 16.02
CA ALA A 244 -0.26 62.46 17.31
C ALA A 244 -1.29 63.15 18.21
N THR A 245 -1.35 64.49 18.19
CA THR A 245 -2.37 65.28 18.89
C THR A 245 -3.79 64.94 18.41
N ALA A 246 -3.98 64.86 17.09
CA ALA A 246 -5.25 64.50 16.48
C ALA A 246 -5.70 63.08 16.88
N VAL A 247 -4.78 62.11 16.84
CA VAL A 247 -5.03 60.71 17.25
C VAL A 247 -5.36 60.61 18.74
N GLU A 248 -4.59 61.28 19.62
CA GLU A 248 -4.86 61.30 21.07
C GLU A 248 -6.24 61.90 21.38
N CYS A 249 -6.58 63.01 20.74
CA CYS A 249 -7.90 63.62 20.90
C CYS A 249 -9.02 62.69 20.42
N ALA A 250 -8.86 62.04 19.27
CA ALA A 250 -9.85 61.10 18.75
C ALA A 250 -10.04 59.89 19.68
N ILE A 251 -8.95 59.30 20.19
CA ILE A 251 -9.01 58.19 21.15
C ILE A 251 -9.76 58.61 22.42
N ASN A 252 -9.40 59.77 23.00
CA ASN A 252 -10.04 60.27 24.22
C ASN A 252 -11.55 60.52 24.02
N THR A 253 -11.93 61.13 22.90
CA THR A 253 -13.34 61.41 22.60
C THR A 253 -14.15 60.12 22.37
N LEU A 254 -13.61 59.15 21.61
CA LEU A 254 -14.29 57.88 21.34
C LEU A 254 -14.42 57.01 22.60
N THR A 255 -13.40 57.02 23.47
CA THR A 255 -13.42 56.28 24.74
C THR A 255 -14.47 56.85 25.70
N ASN A 256 -14.64 58.17 25.72
CA ASN A 256 -15.63 58.85 26.57
C ASN A 256 -17.07 58.75 26.04
N GLN A 257 -17.28 58.42 24.75
CA GLN A 257 -18.60 58.44 24.11
C GLN A 257 -19.19 57.06 23.77
N HIS A 258 -18.53 55.94 24.10
CA HIS A 258 -19.00 54.58 23.78
C HIS A 258 -19.42 54.39 22.30
N ARG A 259 -18.73 55.03 21.35
CA ARG A 259 -19.03 54.91 19.90
C ARG A 259 -17.94 54.13 19.18
N HIS A 260 -18.33 53.11 18.42
CA HIS A 260 -17.44 52.34 17.54
C HIS A 260 -17.52 52.88 16.11
N GLY A 261 -16.61 53.80 15.75
CA GLY A 261 -16.42 54.29 14.39
C GLY A 261 -14.99 54.09 13.93
N SER A 262 -14.79 53.40 12.80
CA SER A 262 -13.46 53.23 12.18
C SER A 262 -13.18 54.40 11.24
N SER A 263 -12.38 55.37 11.68
CA SER A 263 -11.95 56.54 10.89
C SER A 263 -10.46 56.42 10.53
N LEU A 264 -10.13 56.54 9.24
CA LEU A 264 -8.75 56.38 8.73
C LEU A 264 -8.03 57.74 8.74
N PHE A 265 -6.84 57.84 9.34
CA PHE A 265 -5.99 59.03 9.29
C PHE A 265 -4.80 58.75 8.38
N LEU A 266 -4.70 59.45 7.25
CA LEU A 266 -3.58 59.31 6.31
C LEU A 266 -2.72 60.57 6.37
N LEU A 267 -1.47 60.43 6.83
CA LEU A 267 -0.42 61.44 6.64
C LEU A 267 0.51 61.01 5.51
N ARG A 268 0.75 61.92 4.57
CA ARG A 268 1.91 61.86 3.69
C ARG A 268 2.98 62.79 4.26
N LEU A 269 4.11 62.23 4.68
CA LEU A 269 5.30 62.96 5.12
C LEU A 269 5.97 63.67 3.95
#